data_AF-A0A6G2D691-F1
#
_entry.id   AF-A0A6G2D691-F1
#
_cell.length_a   1.000
_cell.length_b   1.000
_cell.length_c   1.000
_cell.angle_alpha   90.00
_cell.angle_beta   90.00
_cell.angle_gamma   90.00
#
_symmetry.space_group_name_H-M   'P 1'
#
loop_
_entity.id
_entity.type
_entity.pdbx_description
1 polymer ?
#
loop_
_entity_poly.entity_id
_entity_poly.type
_entity_poly.pdbx_seq_one_letter_code
_entity_poly.pdbx_strand_id
1 'polypeptide(L)'
;MLYLLNKDVRTVRWNGEPLHEATSAIVKETMNGDFTLTVKYPISDSGIYQLIQEDMLIKAPTPVLGAQLFRIKKPVENNDHLEITAYHIS
;
A
#
# COMPACT_ATOMS: atom_id res chain seq x y z
N MET A 1 1.73 -2.56 -10.68
CA MET A 1 1.64 -3.66 -9.69
C MET A 1 1.99 -3.11 -8.32
N LEU A 2 1.20 -3.43 -7.30
CA LEU A 2 1.45 -3.06 -5.90
C LEU A 2 2.16 -4.22 -5.16
N TYR A 3 3.02 -3.91 -4.20
CA TYR A 3 3.68 -4.91 -3.37
C TYR A 3 3.66 -4.52 -1.90
N LEU A 4 3.27 -5.45 -1.03
CA LEU A 4 3.35 -5.33 0.42
C LEU A 4 4.74 -5.75 0.91
N LEU A 5 5.31 -4.96 1.79
CA LEU A 5 6.65 -5.10 2.33
C LEU A 5 6.59 -4.99 3.86
N ASN A 6 7.47 -5.72 4.55
CA ASN A 6 7.61 -5.61 6.00
C ASN A 6 8.05 -4.20 6.42
N LYS A 7 7.65 -3.82 7.65
CA LYS A 7 7.91 -2.50 8.25
C LYS A 7 9.40 -2.09 8.29
N ASP A 8 10.30 -3.07 8.37
CA ASP A 8 11.74 -2.88 8.58
C ASP A 8 12.55 -2.88 7.27
N VAL A 9 11.90 -3.00 6.11
CA VAL A 9 12.59 -3.05 4.81
C VAL A 9 13.20 -1.69 4.50
N ARG A 10 14.54 -1.61 4.59
CA ARG A 10 15.33 -0.41 4.23
C ARG A 10 15.87 -0.45 2.81
N THR A 11 15.94 -1.63 2.19
CA THR A 11 16.46 -1.81 0.83
C THR A 11 15.66 -2.89 0.13
N VAL A 12 14.90 -2.51 -0.89
CA VAL A 12 14.01 -3.42 -1.63
C VAL A 12 14.84 -4.29 -2.59
N ARG A 13 15.60 -5.26 -2.06
CA ARG A 13 16.30 -6.27 -2.88
C ARG A 13 15.34 -7.31 -3.48
N TRP A 14 14.17 -7.48 -2.85
CA TRP A 14 13.11 -8.39 -3.27
C TRP A 14 11.78 -7.63 -3.25
N ASN A 15 10.93 -7.83 -4.25
CA ASN A 15 9.54 -7.36 -4.18
C ASN A 15 8.82 -8.28 -3.19
N GLY A 16 8.17 -7.71 -2.17
CA GLY A 16 7.41 -8.51 -1.20
C GLY A 16 6.12 -9.08 -1.79
N GLU A 17 5.11 -9.28 -0.96
CA GLU A 17 3.88 -9.96 -1.38
C GLU A 17 3.11 -9.11 -2.42
N PRO A 18 2.83 -9.63 -3.63
CA PRO A 18 2.09 -8.89 -4.64
C PRO A 18 0.63 -8.70 -4.24
N LEU A 19 0.19 -7.46 -4.14
CA LEU A 19 -1.20 -7.09 -3.87
C LEU A 19 -2.01 -7.11 -5.18
N HIS A 20 -2.09 -8.28 -5.80
CA HIS A 20 -2.66 -8.48 -7.14
C HIS A 20 -4.20 -8.40 -7.17
N GLU A 21 -4.86 -8.64 -6.04
CA GLU A 21 -6.32 -8.57 -5.93
C GLU A 21 -6.84 -7.15 -5.65
N ALA A 22 -5.94 -6.17 -5.47
CA ALA A 22 -6.33 -4.79 -5.20
C ALA A 22 -7.26 -4.24 -6.30
N THR A 23 -8.48 -3.85 -5.91
CA THR A 23 -9.51 -3.37 -6.85
C THR A 23 -9.30 -1.92 -7.24
N SER A 24 -8.65 -1.13 -6.38
CA SER A 24 -8.33 0.26 -6.65
C SER A 24 -7.06 0.69 -5.90
N ALA A 25 -6.27 1.54 -6.55
CA ALA A 25 -5.09 2.18 -5.97
C ALA A 25 -4.99 3.61 -6.51
N ILE A 26 -5.17 4.59 -5.64
CA ILE A 26 -5.20 6.00 -6.01
C ILE A 26 -4.09 6.71 -5.23
N VAL A 27 -3.13 7.28 -5.95
CA VAL A 27 -2.14 8.19 -5.40
C VAL A 27 -2.64 9.61 -5.59
N LYS A 28 -2.75 10.37 -4.49
CA LYS A 28 -3.07 11.79 -4.50
C LYS A 28 -1.88 12.58 -3.96
N GLU A 29 -1.51 13.63 -4.68
CA GLU A 29 -0.60 14.64 -4.18
C GLU A 29 -1.38 15.60 -3.27
N THR A 30 -0.84 15.84 -2.08
CA THR A 30 -1.35 16.84 -1.12
C THR A 30 -0.53 18.11 -1.20
N MET A 31 -1.12 19.25 -0.80
CA MET A 31 -0.38 20.52 -0.75
C MET A 31 0.89 20.32 0.10
N ASN A 32 2.04 20.68 -0.47
CA ASN A 32 3.42 20.49 0.02
C ASN A 32 4.21 19.30 -0.55
N GLY A 33 3.68 18.60 -1.57
CA GLY A 33 4.43 17.54 -2.27
C GLY A 33 4.44 16.20 -1.55
N ASP A 34 3.67 16.06 -0.47
CA ASP A 34 3.40 14.78 0.17
C ASP A 34 2.41 13.97 -0.68
N PHE A 35 2.67 12.67 -0.82
CA PHE A 35 1.76 11.77 -1.52
C PHE A 35 1.00 10.89 -0.51
N THR A 36 -0.31 10.80 -0.70
CA THR A 36 -1.16 9.83 0.00
C THR A 36 -1.60 8.75 -0.97
N LEU A 37 -1.45 7.50 -0.57
CA LEU A 37 -1.93 6.33 -1.28
C LEU A 37 -3.17 5.78 -0.59
N THR A 38 -4.26 5.64 -1.33
CA THR A 38 -5.47 4.94 -0.90
C THR A 38 -5.64 3.68 -1.73
N VAL A 39 -5.74 2.52 -1.08
CA VAL A 39 -5.94 1.21 -1.74
C VAL A 39 -7.22 0.57 -1.21
N LYS A 40 -8.00 -0.02 -2.11
CA LYS A 40 -9.08 -0.93 -1.77
C LYS A 40 -8.65 -2.35 -2.09
N TYR A 41 -8.61 -3.20 -1.09
CA TYR A 41 -8.22 -4.60 -1.22
C TYR A 41 -9.39 -5.50 -0.81
N PRO A 42 -9.86 -6.44 -1.64
CA PRO A 42 -11.03 -7.26 -1.32
C PRO A 42 -10.74 -8.21 -0.15
N ILE A 43 -11.76 -8.49 0.66
CA ILE A 43 -11.71 -9.62 1.60
C ILE A 43 -11.96 -10.88 0.75
N SER A 44 -10.92 -11.67 0.54
CA SER A 44 -10.97 -12.86 -0.30
C SER A 44 -10.41 -14.08 0.43
N ASP A 45 -10.71 -15.26 -0.12
CA ASP A 45 -10.27 -16.55 0.41
C ASP A 45 -8.74 -16.75 0.36
N SER A 46 -8.00 -15.86 -0.33
CA SER A 46 -6.53 -15.89 -0.37
C SER A 46 -5.90 -15.59 0.99
N GLY A 47 -6.63 -14.88 1.87
CA GLY A 47 -6.14 -14.45 3.18
C GLY A 47 -5.08 -13.35 3.15
N ILE A 48 -4.68 -12.83 1.98
CA ILE A 48 -3.61 -11.82 1.86
C ILE A 48 -3.99 -10.52 2.61
N TYR A 49 -5.28 -10.17 2.62
CA TYR A 49 -5.78 -8.99 3.34
C TYR A 49 -5.42 -9.02 4.85
N GLN A 50 -5.28 -10.20 5.46
CA GLN A 50 -4.90 -10.37 6.86
C GLN A 50 -3.43 -10.04 7.14
N LEU A 51 -2.59 -10.10 6.11
CA LEU A 51 -1.17 -9.74 6.19
C LEU A 51 -1.00 -8.22 6.21
N ILE A 52 -1.98 -7.45 5.73
CA ILE A 52 -1.87 -6.00 5.58
C ILE A 52 -2.10 -5.34 6.94
N GLN A 53 -1.02 -4.83 7.53
CA GLN A 53 -1.02 -4.26 8.87
C GLN A 53 -0.52 -2.81 8.90
N GLU A 54 -0.84 -2.12 9.98
CA GLU A 54 -0.26 -0.81 10.29
C GLU A 54 1.29 -0.88 10.30
N ASP A 55 1.93 0.22 9.91
CA ASP A 55 3.38 0.38 9.75
C ASP A 55 4.07 -0.46 8.66
N MET A 56 3.37 -1.39 8.01
CA MET A 56 3.89 -2.05 6.82
C MET A 56 4.05 -1.08 5.66
N LEU A 57 4.83 -1.48 4.66
CA LEU A 57 5.15 -0.64 3.52
C LEU A 57 4.44 -1.17 2.26
N ILE A 58 3.94 -0.26 1.44
CA ILE A 58 3.44 -0.55 0.10
C ILE A 58 4.35 0.11 -0.91
N LYS A 59 4.90 -0.68 -1.83
CA LYS A 59 5.57 -0.18 -3.03
C LYS A 59 4.52 0.05 -4.11
N ALA A 60 4.37 1.30 -4.52
CA ALA A 60 3.40 1.70 -5.54
C ALA A 60 4.06 2.53 -6.64
N PRO A 61 3.66 2.36 -7.91
CA PRO A 61 4.10 3.24 -8.99
C PRO A 61 3.50 4.64 -8.80
N THR A 62 4.33 5.67 -8.92
CA THR A 62 3.91 7.07 -8.95
C THR A 62 4.07 7.64 -10.36
N PRO A 63 3.26 8.62 -10.78
CA PRO A 63 3.29 9.14 -12.15
C PRO A 63 4.62 9.78 -12.57
N VAL A 64 5.39 10.33 -11.62
CA VAL A 64 6.57 11.17 -11.92
C VAL A 64 7.89 10.55 -11.46
N LEU A 65 7.91 9.90 -10.29
CA LEU A 65 9.15 9.48 -9.61
C LEU A 65 9.35 7.95 -9.61
N GLY A 66 8.62 7.22 -10.46
CA GLY A 66 8.67 5.76 -10.51
C GLY A 66 8.06 5.10 -9.27
N ALA A 67 8.53 3.90 -8.92
CA ALA A 67 8.01 3.18 -7.76
C ALA A 67 8.50 3.83 -6.45
N GLN A 68 7.56 4.25 -5.61
CA GLN A 68 7.83 4.86 -4.31
C GLN A 68 7.28 3.96 -3.20
N LEU A 69 7.77 4.19 -1.97
CA LEU A 69 7.33 3.48 -0.79
C LEU A 69 6.33 4.32 0.01
N PHE A 70 5.29 3.67 0.49
CA PHE A 70 4.24 4.27 1.31
C PHE A 70 4.08 3.46 2.59
N ARG A 71 4.08 4.11 3.75
CA ARG A 71 3.83 3.47 5.05
C ARG A 71 2.34 3.46 5.35
N ILE A 72 1.80 2.27 5.62
CA ILE A 72 0.40 2.09 6.00
C ILE A 72 0.18 2.75 7.36
N LYS A 73 -0.71 3.73 7.39
CA LYS A 73 -1.13 4.36 8.65
C LYS A 73 -2.14 3.48 9.37
N LYS A 74 -3.19 3.05 8.65
CA LYS A 74 -4.23 2.22 9.22
C LYS A 74 -4.97 1.48 8.11
N PRO A 75 -5.07 0.15 8.19
CA PRO A 75 -6.06 -0.61 7.45
C PRO A 75 -7.42 -0.54 8.18
N VAL A 76 -8.50 -0.29 7.44
CA VAL A 76 -9.86 -0.25 7.94
C VAL A 76 -10.64 -1.35 7.27
N GLU A 77 -11.11 -2.31 8.05
CA GLU A 77 -11.91 -3.44 7.55
C GLU A 77 -13.36 -2.99 7.36
N ASN A 78 -13.85 -3.10 6.13
CA ASN A 78 -15.27 -2.97 5.77
C ASN A 78 -15.85 -4.37 5.51
N ASN A 79 -17.15 -4.45 5.20
CA ASN A 79 -17.83 -5.74 5.04
C ASN A 79 -17.29 -6.61 3.89
N ASP A 80 -16.77 -6.00 2.82
CA ASP A 80 -16.35 -6.68 1.58
C ASP A 80 -14.91 -6.34 1.16
N HIS A 81 -14.27 -5.37 1.81
CA HIS A 81 -12.92 -4.93 1.48
C HIS A 81 -12.20 -4.29 2.66
N LEU A 82 -10.88 -4.32 2.61
CA LEU A 82 -9.98 -3.53 3.41
C LEU A 82 -9.70 -2.20 2.70
N GLU A 83 -9.96 -1.09 3.38
CA GLU A 83 -9.56 0.24 2.93
C GLU A 83 -8.24 0.63 3.61
N ILE A 84 -7.22 0.91 2.81
CA ILE A 84 -5.86 1.13 3.29
C ILE A 84 -5.46 2.55 2.96
N THR A 85 -5.08 3.31 3.99
CA THR A 85 -4.48 4.63 3.83
C THR A 85 -3.00 4.57 4.19
N ALA A 86 -2.14 5.00 3.26
CA ALA A 86 -0.70 5.01 3.42
C ALA A 86 -0.08 6.34 2.99
N TYR A 87 1.02 6.75 3.63
CA TYR A 87 1.72 8.00 3.34
C TYR A 87 3.11 7.72 2.77
N HIS A 88 3.55 8.55 1.84
CA HIS A 88 4.89 8.47 1.29
C HIS A 88 5.95 8.56 2.39
N ILE A 89 7.00 7.74 2.28
CA ILE A 89 8.18 7.86 3.12
C ILE A 89 9.27 8.59 2.33
N SER A 90 9.62 9.78 2.79
CA SER A 90 10.71 10.62 2.27
C SER A 90 12.04 10.25 2.93
#